data_AF-A0A376WVF5-F1
#
_entry.id   AF-A0A376WVF5-F1
#
_cell.length_a   1.000
_cell.length_b   1.000
_cell.length_c   1.000
_cell.angle_alpha   90.00
_cell.angle_beta   90.00
_cell.angle_gamma   90.00
#
_symmetry.space_group_name_H-M   'P 1'
#
loop_
_entity.id
_entity.type
_entity.pdbx_description
1 polymer ?
#
loop_
_entity_poly.entity_id
_entity_poly.type
_entity_poly.pdbx_seq_one_letter_code
_entity_poly.pdbx_strand_id
1 'polypeptide(L)'
;MIGQRLDDLKLRERYGANVIGVERWRRFRRVIVNVNGVSEFRARDVLLIDMSAADVDLRQFCSEQLLEPMVLRGEYFSDQALDVGMAEISLIPESELIGKSVREIGFRTRYGLNVVGLKRNGVALEGSLADEPLLLGDIILVVGNWKLIGMLAKQGRDFVALNLPEEVSEASPAHSQAPHAIFCLGANGGVNADR
;
A
#
# COMPACT_ATOMS: atom_id res chain seq x y z
N MET A 1 0.35 1.20 20.15
CA MET A 1 0.77 0.31 19.04
C MET A 1 2.18 -0.26 19.22
N ILE A 2 3.18 0.50 19.68
CA ILE A 2 4.56 0.01 19.85
C ILE A 2 4.60 -1.21 20.81
N GLY A 3 5.38 -2.23 20.42
CA GLY A 3 5.54 -3.47 21.18
C GLY A 3 4.39 -4.46 21.06
N GLN A 4 3.31 -4.11 20.34
CA GLN A 4 2.17 -5.00 20.11
C GLN A 4 2.32 -5.70 18.76
N ARG A 5 1.77 -6.92 18.66
CA ARG A 5 1.69 -7.68 17.42
C ARG A 5 0.54 -7.17 16.56
N LEU A 6 0.68 -7.31 15.24
CA LEU A 6 -0.36 -6.91 14.28
C LEU A 6 -1.71 -7.58 14.57
N ASP A 7 -1.72 -8.88 14.90
CA ASP A 7 -2.97 -9.61 15.20
C ASP A 7 -3.64 -9.10 16.47
N ASP A 8 -2.87 -8.75 17.50
CA ASP A 8 -3.40 -8.27 18.79
C ASP A 8 -4.13 -6.93 18.63
N LEU A 9 -3.66 -6.11 17.69
CA LEU A 9 -4.23 -4.79 17.40
C LEU A 9 -5.59 -4.88 16.69
N LYS A 10 -5.89 -6.02 16.03
CA LYS A 10 -7.15 -6.28 15.32
C LYS A 10 -7.54 -5.13 14.39
N LEU A 11 -6.56 -4.53 13.70
CA LEU A 11 -6.73 -3.27 12.96
C LEU A 11 -7.83 -3.36 11.90
N ARG A 12 -7.90 -4.48 11.19
CA ARG A 12 -8.94 -4.74 10.18
C ARG A 12 -10.33 -4.86 10.79
N GLU A 13 -10.48 -5.57 11.90
CA GLU A 13 -11.78 -5.77 12.56
C GLU A 13 -12.29 -4.48 13.21
N ARG A 14 -11.39 -3.71 13.83
CA ARG A 14 -11.75 -2.51 14.61
C ARG A 14 -11.92 -1.27 13.75
N TYR A 15 -11.15 -1.17 12.66
CA TYR A 15 -11.03 0.08 11.89
C TYR A 15 -11.17 -0.13 10.38
N GLY A 16 -11.34 -1.36 9.88
CA GLY A 16 -11.26 -1.63 8.44
C GLY A 16 -9.85 -1.42 7.84
N ALA A 17 -8.85 -1.23 8.70
CA ALA A 17 -7.48 -0.86 8.33
C ALA A 17 -6.64 -2.08 7.93
N ASN A 18 -6.06 -2.05 6.73
CA ASN A 18 -5.16 -3.10 6.25
C ASN A 18 -3.73 -2.59 6.16
N VAL A 19 -2.79 -3.24 6.86
CA VAL A 19 -1.37 -2.88 6.78
C VAL A 19 -0.76 -3.49 5.52
N ILE A 20 -0.40 -2.62 4.57
CA ILE A 20 0.24 -2.93 3.30
C ILE A 20 1.70 -3.33 3.54
N GLY A 21 2.38 -2.58 4.41
CA GLY A 21 3.80 -2.77 4.71
C GLY A 21 4.28 -1.88 5.84
N VAL A 22 5.46 -2.20 6.36
CA VAL A 22 6.13 -1.39 7.38
C VAL A 22 7.50 -1.02 6.91
N GLU A 23 7.78 0.27 6.90
CA GLU A 23 9.12 0.76 6.66
C GLU A 23 9.84 0.95 8.00
N ARG A 24 11.04 0.39 8.09
CA ARG A 24 11.84 0.38 9.31
C ARG A 24 13.28 0.78 9.01
N TRP A 25 13.84 1.65 9.85
CA TRP A 25 15.26 1.97 9.78
C TRP A 25 16.11 0.75 10.16
N ARG A 26 17.02 0.34 9.26
CA ARG A 26 18.02 -0.69 9.54
C ARG A 26 19.41 -0.21 9.12
N ARG A 27 20.34 -0.20 10.09
CA ARG A 27 21.74 0.24 9.97
C ARG A 27 21.90 1.66 9.39
N PHE A 28 21.66 1.86 8.09
CA PHE A 28 21.90 3.14 7.39
C PHE A 28 20.82 3.51 6.37
N ARG A 29 19.79 2.66 6.21
CA ARG A 29 18.70 2.94 5.26
C ARG A 29 17.37 2.46 5.81
N ARG A 30 16.30 3.02 5.26
CA ARG A 30 14.95 2.52 5.50
C ARG A 30 14.69 1.32 4.59
N VAL A 31 14.10 0.27 5.14
CA VAL A 31 13.75 -0.94 4.39
C VAL A 31 12.31 -1.31 4.69
N ILE A 32 11.65 -1.88 3.69
CA ILE A 32 10.31 -2.40 3.88
C ILE A 32 10.40 -3.80 4.46
N VAL A 33 9.59 -4.02 5.48
CA VAL A 33 9.44 -5.27 6.17
C VAL A 33 8.02 -5.75 5.90
N ASN A 34 7.90 -6.92 5.28
CA ASN A 34 6.64 -7.62 5.24
C ASN A 34 6.20 -7.92 6.66
N VAL A 35 5.00 -7.47 7.02
CA VAL A 35 4.38 -7.79 8.29
C VAL A 35 3.34 -8.88 8.13
N ASN A 36 3.36 -9.77 9.12
CA ASN A 36 2.38 -10.81 9.34
C ASN A 36 1.78 -10.63 10.74
N GLY A 37 0.82 -11.47 11.10
CA GLY A 37 0.09 -11.34 12.36
C GLY A 37 0.95 -11.30 13.63
N VAL A 38 2.07 -12.02 13.64
CA VAL A 38 3.02 -12.05 14.77
C VAL A 38 4.06 -10.93 14.75
N SER A 39 4.04 -10.08 13.72
CA SER A 39 5.01 -8.98 13.58
C SER A 39 4.74 -7.89 14.61
N GLU A 40 5.75 -7.55 15.39
CA GLU A 40 5.69 -6.47 16.38
C GLU A 40 6.10 -5.12 15.78
N PHE A 41 5.31 -4.10 16.09
CA PHE A 41 5.60 -2.72 15.72
C PHE A 41 6.63 -2.09 16.65
N ARG A 42 7.56 -1.33 16.08
CA ARG A 42 8.65 -0.66 16.79
C ARG A 42 8.50 0.85 16.70
N ALA A 43 9.12 1.55 17.64
CA ALA A 43 9.25 3.00 17.55
C ALA A 43 9.91 3.37 16.21
N ARG A 44 9.42 4.44 15.58
CA ARG A 44 9.85 4.94 14.26
C ARG A 44 9.56 4.01 13.07
N ASP A 45 8.71 3.01 13.24
CA ASP A 45 8.10 2.37 12.10
C ASP A 45 7.20 3.37 11.36
N VAL A 46 7.28 3.35 10.04
CA VAL A 46 6.31 4.01 9.17
C VAL A 46 5.39 2.93 8.62
N LEU A 47 4.10 3.08 8.89
CA LEU A 47 3.07 2.14 8.51
C LEU A 47 2.47 2.60 7.19
N LEU A 48 2.40 1.68 6.23
CA LEU A 48 1.61 1.85 5.02
C LEU A 48 0.27 1.16 5.27
N ILE A 49 -0.82 1.92 5.29
CA ILE A 49 -2.14 1.43 5.64
C ILE A 49 -3.12 1.77 4.53
N ASP A 50 -3.86 0.78 4.07
CA ASP A 50 -5.05 0.96 3.25
C ASP A 50 -6.27 1.09 4.17
N MET A 51 -6.92 2.24 4.10
CA MET A 51 -8.16 2.56 4.82
C MET A 51 -9.36 2.71 3.87
N SER A 52 -9.27 2.25 2.62
CA SER A 52 -10.34 2.42 1.61
C SER A 52 -11.67 1.78 2.03
N ALA A 53 -11.62 0.74 2.85
CA ALA A 53 -12.77 0.03 3.39
C ALA A 53 -13.06 0.40 4.87
N ALA A 54 -12.45 1.47 5.39
CA ALA A 54 -12.63 1.89 6.77
C ALA A 54 -13.87 2.78 6.94
N ASP A 55 -14.71 2.44 7.91
CA ASP A 55 -15.84 3.29 8.33
C ASP A 55 -15.40 4.41 9.29
N VAL A 56 -14.14 4.37 9.76
CA VAL A 56 -13.56 5.35 10.71
C VAL A 56 -12.72 6.40 9.98
N ASP A 57 -12.76 7.64 10.48
CA ASP A 57 -11.89 8.71 9.98
C ASP A 57 -10.42 8.38 10.33
N LEU A 58 -9.54 8.60 9.35
CA LEU A 58 -8.09 8.57 9.53
C LEU A 58 -7.62 9.33 10.78
N ARG A 59 -8.16 10.53 11.04
CA ARG A 59 -7.73 11.34 12.19
C ARG A 59 -8.01 10.62 13.50
N GLN A 60 -9.15 9.95 13.59
CA GLN A 60 -9.52 9.14 14.75
C GLN A 60 -8.58 7.94 14.88
N PHE A 61 -8.38 7.19 13.78
CA PHE A 61 -7.45 6.06 13.76
C PHE A 61 -6.05 6.47 14.23
N CYS A 62 -5.51 7.56 13.69
CA CYS A 62 -4.21 8.09 14.06
C CYS A 62 -4.16 8.47 15.55
N SER A 63 -5.17 9.18 16.05
CA SER A 63 -5.19 9.59 17.45
C SER A 63 -5.24 8.39 18.40
N GLU A 64 -6.08 7.40 18.12
CA GLU A 64 -6.23 6.22 18.98
C GLU A 64 -5.00 5.31 18.95
N GLN A 65 -4.32 5.24 17.81
CA GLN A 65 -3.12 4.43 17.64
C GLN A 65 -1.82 5.17 17.96
N LEU A 66 -1.91 6.45 18.34
CA LEU A 66 -0.76 7.34 18.57
C LEU A 66 0.15 7.38 17.35
N LEU A 67 -0.44 7.72 16.21
CA LEU A 67 0.23 7.86 14.92
C LEU A 67 0.16 9.30 14.44
N GLU A 68 1.22 9.74 13.79
CA GLU A 68 1.26 11.02 13.09
C GLU A 68 0.97 10.78 11.60
N PRO A 69 -0.07 11.42 11.02
CA PRO A 69 -0.37 11.28 9.61
C PRO A 69 0.75 11.92 8.78
N MET A 70 1.22 11.22 7.76
CA MET A 70 2.22 11.71 6.82
C MET A 70 1.59 11.91 5.45
N VAL A 71 1.63 13.14 4.95
CA VAL A 71 1.31 13.43 3.55
C VAL A 71 2.51 13.08 2.71
N LEU A 72 2.34 12.09 1.84
CA LEU A 72 3.38 11.71 0.90
C LEU A 72 3.45 12.70 -0.24
N ARG A 73 4.66 13.10 -0.57
CA ARG A 73 4.93 13.81 -1.81
C ARG A 73 5.59 12.83 -2.77
N GLY A 74 5.26 12.97 -4.05
CA GLY A 74 6.21 12.84 -5.16
C GLY A 74 7.33 11.82 -4.98
N GLU A 75 8.35 12.40 -4.40
CA GLU A 75 9.70 11.90 -4.25
C GLU A 75 9.82 10.67 -3.34
N TYR A 76 8.85 10.45 -2.44
CA TYR A 76 8.86 9.29 -1.53
C TYR A 76 8.74 7.95 -2.27
N PHE A 77 8.15 7.94 -3.47
CA PHE A 77 7.95 6.71 -4.22
C PHE A 77 8.85 6.58 -5.44
N SER A 78 9.46 7.70 -5.88
CA SER A 78 10.45 7.70 -6.95
C SER A 78 11.84 7.30 -6.45
N ASP A 79 12.13 7.46 -5.16
CA ASP A 79 13.41 7.05 -4.60
C ASP A 79 13.51 5.52 -4.53
N GLN A 80 14.30 4.94 -5.45
CA GLN A 80 14.69 3.51 -5.44
C GLN A 80 15.40 3.09 -4.13
N ALA A 81 15.67 4.02 -3.22
CA ALA A 81 16.16 3.79 -1.87
C ALA A 81 15.14 3.06 -0.98
N LEU A 82 13.85 3.12 -1.31
CA LEU A 82 12.78 2.41 -0.64
C LEU A 82 12.44 1.17 -1.46
N ASP A 83 12.59 -0.02 -0.88
CA ASP A 83 12.28 -1.30 -1.55
C ASP A 83 10.77 -1.44 -1.94
N VAL A 84 9.94 -0.39 -1.79
CA VAL A 84 8.51 -0.34 -2.16
C VAL A 84 8.22 0.69 -3.23
N GLY A 85 7.37 0.29 -4.17
CA GLY A 85 6.86 1.10 -5.25
C GLY A 85 5.36 1.10 -5.33
N MET A 86 4.87 1.96 -6.22
CA MET A 86 3.50 1.94 -6.70
C MET A 86 3.52 1.84 -8.22
N ALA A 87 2.59 1.09 -8.78
CA ALA A 87 2.42 1.00 -10.22
C ALA A 87 0.96 0.89 -10.60
N GLU A 88 0.62 1.45 -11.75
CA GLU A 88 -0.66 1.24 -12.39
C GLU A 88 -0.53 0.06 -13.36
N ILE A 89 -1.45 -0.88 -13.23
CA ILE A 89 -1.55 -2.06 -14.08
C ILE A 89 -2.96 -2.17 -14.66
N SER A 90 -3.08 -2.83 -15.81
CA SER A 90 -4.38 -3.15 -16.40
C SER A 90 -4.39 -4.60 -16.85
N LEU A 91 -5.58 -5.21 -16.85
CA LEU A 91 -5.76 -6.56 -17.36
C LEU A 91 -5.52 -6.58 -18.88
N ILE A 92 -4.85 -7.62 -19.36
CA ILE A 92 -4.78 -7.89 -20.80
C ILE A 92 -6.07 -8.58 -21.27
N PRO A 93 -6.50 -8.41 -22.53
CA PRO A 93 -7.75 -8.99 -23.06
C PRO A 93 -7.87 -10.51 -22.90
N GLU A 94 -6.76 -11.24 -22.92
CA GLU A 94 -6.71 -12.70 -22.85
C GLU A 94 -6.62 -13.25 -21.41
N SER A 95 -6.61 -12.38 -20.40
CA SER A 95 -6.44 -12.82 -19.02
C SER A 95 -7.65 -13.61 -18.51
N GLU A 96 -7.39 -14.77 -17.91
CA GLU A 96 -8.39 -15.58 -17.20
C GLU A 96 -8.86 -14.95 -15.88
N LEU A 97 -8.36 -13.75 -15.54
CA LEU A 97 -8.74 -13.00 -14.35
C LEU A 97 -9.86 -11.98 -14.61
N ILE A 98 -10.22 -11.76 -15.88
CA ILE A 98 -11.36 -10.93 -16.23
C ILE A 98 -12.62 -11.49 -15.56
N GLY A 99 -13.36 -10.63 -14.88
CA GLY A 99 -14.58 -10.96 -14.13
C GLY A 99 -14.34 -11.54 -12.73
N LYS A 100 -13.08 -11.77 -12.32
CA LYS A 100 -12.76 -12.18 -10.94
C LYS A 100 -12.45 -10.97 -10.07
N SER A 101 -12.84 -11.06 -8.81
CA SER A 101 -12.49 -10.07 -7.79
C SER A 101 -11.05 -10.22 -7.29
N VAL A 102 -10.52 -9.15 -6.68
CA VAL A 102 -9.18 -9.16 -6.06
C VAL A 102 -9.06 -10.28 -5.02
N ARG A 103 -10.14 -10.56 -4.28
CA ARG A 103 -10.23 -11.63 -3.28
C ARG A 103 -10.15 -13.00 -3.93
N GLU A 104 -10.95 -13.27 -4.97
CA GLU A 104 -10.95 -14.55 -5.68
C GLU A 104 -9.60 -14.85 -6.34
N ILE A 105 -8.93 -13.81 -6.85
CA ILE A 105 -7.58 -13.92 -7.41
C ILE A 105 -6.55 -14.24 -6.33
N GLY A 106 -6.84 -13.89 -5.06
CA GLY A 106 -5.88 -13.98 -3.97
C GLY A 106 -4.66 -13.10 -4.24
N PHE A 107 -4.87 -11.89 -4.77
CA PHE A 107 -3.84 -11.07 -5.42
C PHE A 107 -2.57 -10.90 -4.57
N ARG A 108 -2.72 -10.63 -3.26
CA ARG A 108 -1.59 -10.51 -2.32
C ARG A 108 -0.79 -11.80 -2.18
N THR A 109 -1.45 -12.94 -2.07
CA THR A 109 -0.78 -14.24 -1.96
C THR A 109 -0.12 -14.63 -3.28
N ARG A 110 -0.77 -14.34 -4.41
CA ARG A 110 -0.31 -14.72 -5.75
C ARG A 110 0.86 -13.87 -6.25
N TYR A 111 0.81 -12.56 -6.02
CA TYR A 111 1.79 -11.60 -6.56
C TYR A 111 2.65 -10.92 -5.50
N GLY A 112 2.30 -11.04 -4.20
CA GLY A 112 2.99 -10.34 -3.11
C GLY A 112 2.79 -8.82 -3.13
N LEU A 113 1.76 -8.34 -3.80
CA LEU A 113 1.40 -6.93 -3.98
C LEU A 113 0.00 -6.67 -3.41
N ASN A 114 -0.28 -5.44 -2.98
CA ASN A 114 -1.61 -5.05 -2.50
C ASN A 114 -2.28 -4.15 -3.54
N VAL A 115 -3.57 -4.40 -3.82
CA VAL A 115 -4.40 -3.49 -4.60
C VAL A 115 -4.95 -2.43 -3.66
N VAL A 116 -4.72 -1.16 -3.97
CA VAL A 116 -5.12 -0.01 -3.12
C VAL A 116 -6.02 0.99 -3.86
N GLY A 117 -6.20 0.78 -5.17
CA GLY A 117 -7.03 1.64 -6.00
C GLY A 117 -7.51 0.89 -7.23
N LEU A 118 -8.73 1.18 -7.64
CA LEU A 118 -9.32 0.71 -8.88
C LEU A 118 -9.98 1.88 -9.56
N LYS A 119 -9.71 2.07 -10.85
CA LYS A 119 -10.26 3.13 -11.67
C LYS A 119 -10.89 2.53 -12.91
N ARG A 120 -12.15 2.88 -13.14
CA ARG A 120 -12.96 2.39 -14.25
C ARG A 120 -13.54 3.57 -15.01
N ASN A 121 -13.36 3.59 -16.33
CA ASN A 121 -13.84 4.67 -17.20
C ASN A 121 -13.42 6.07 -16.72
N GLY A 122 -12.20 6.21 -16.19
CA GLY A 122 -11.68 7.48 -15.71
C GLY A 122 -12.10 7.86 -14.28
N VAL A 123 -12.94 7.08 -13.61
CA VAL A 123 -13.46 7.34 -12.26
C VAL A 123 -12.86 6.34 -11.26
N ALA A 124 -12.33 6.84 -10.14
CA ALA A 124 -11.89 5.98 -9.05
C ALA A 124 -13.11 5.34 -8.38
N LEU A 125 -13.07 4.02 -8.19
CA LEU A 125 -14.12 3.32 -7.45
C LEU A 125 -13.91 3.53 -5.96
N GLU A 126 -15.02 3.76 -5.26
CA GLU A 126 -15.06 3.97 -3.81
C GLU A 126 -15.46 2.66 -3.08
N GLY A 127 -15.01 2.52 -1.84
CA GLY A 127 -15.35 1.37 -0.99
C GLY A 127 -14.42 0.16 -1.14
N SER A 128 -14.92 -1.01 -0.75
CA SER A 128 -14.13 -2.25 -0.69
C SER A 128 -13.82 -2.80 -2.09
N LEU A 129 -12.56 -2.63 -2.51
CA LEU A 129 -12.05 -3.15 -3.79
C LEU A 129 -11.87 -4.68 -3.79
N ALA A 130 -11.92 -5.32 -2.62
CA ALA A 130 -11.61 -6.74 -2.48
C ALA A 130 -12.59 -7.64 -3.24
N ASP A 131 -13.87 -7.26 -3.30
CA ASP A 131 -14.95 -8.04 -3.87
C ASP A 131 -15.41 -7.53 -5.25
N GLU A 132 -14.79 -6.44 -5.74
CA GLU A 132 -15.14 -5.86 -7.02
C GLU A 132 -14.57 -6.70 -8.18
N PRO A 133 -15.41 -7.18 -9.11
CA PRO A 133 -14.95 -7.90 -10.29
C PRO A 133 -14.08 -7.00 -11.18
N LEU A 134 -12.89 -7.46 -11.54
CA LEU A 134 -12.00 -6.73 -12.42
C LEU A 134 -12.48 -6.87 -13.88
N LEU A 135 -12.59 -5.76 -14.58
CA LEU A 135 -13.02 -5.70 -15.98
C LEU A 135 -11.89 -5.23 -16.89
N LEU A 136 -12.01 -5.56 -18.18
CA LEU A 136 -11.10 -5.03 -19.18
C LEU A 136 -11.21 -3.50 -19.24
N GLY A 137 -10.07 -2.83 -19.31
CA GLY A 137 -9.99 -1.37 -19.27
C GLY A 137 -9.92 -0.77 -17.87
N ASP A 138 -10.03 -1.59 -16.81
CA ASP A 138 -9.74 -1.15 -15.46
C ASP A 138 -8.25 -0.78 -15.31
N ILE A 139 -8.00 0.29 -14.58
CA ILE A 139 -6.67 0.68 -14.10
C ILE A 139 -6.61 0.34 -12.61
N ILE A 140 -5.70 -0.55 -12.27
CA ILE A 140 -5.51 -1.07 -10.92
C ILE A 140 -4.24 -0.46 -10.36
N LEU A 141 -4.33 0.22 -9.22
CA LEU A 141 -3.18 0.74 -8.52
C LEU A 141 -2.68 -0.29 -7.50
N VAL A 142 -1.43 -0.73 -7.67
CA VAL A 142 -0.79 -1.70 -6.79
C VAL A 142 0.37 -1.09 -6.03
N VAL A 143 0.55 -1.55 -4.79
CA VAL A 143 1.64 -1.15 -3.89
C VAL A 143 2.34 -2.39 -3.38
N GLY A 144 3.68 -2.37 -3.38
CA GLY A 144 4.47 -3.45 -2.81
C GLY A 144 5.92 -3.38 -3.24
N ASN A 145 6.64 -4.50 -3.11
CA ASN A 145 8.07 -4.51 -3.39
C ASN A 145 8.36 -4.23 -4.87
N TRP A 146 9.29 -3.31 -5.16
CA TRP A 146 9.64 -2.93 -6.55
C TRP A 146 10.03 -4.13 -7.42
N LYS A 147 10.73 -5.12 -6.87
CA LYS A 147 11.09 -6.34 -7.59
C LYS A 147 9.85 -7.15 -7.99
N LEU A 148 8.86 -7.23 -7.12
CA LEU A 148 7.61 -7.94 -7.39
C LEU A 148 6.74 -7.20 -8.41
N ILE A 149 6.71 -5.87 -8.36
CA ILE A 149 6.08 -5.03 -9.39
C ILE A 149 6.75 -5.28 -10.74
N GLY A 150 8.08 -5.24 -10.79
CA GLY A 150 8.83 -5.53 -12.00
C GLY A 150 8.62 -6.96 -12.52
N MET A 151 8.50 -7.96 -11.64
CA MET A 151 8.19 -9.34 -12.01
C MET A 151 6.77 -9.46 -12.60
N LEU A 152 5.77 -8.83 -11.97
CA LEU A 152 4.40 -8.82 -12.47
C LEU A 152 4.35 -8.20 -13.88
N ALA A 153 5.02 -7.07 -14.07
CA ALA A 153 5.05 -6.40 -15.35
C ALA A 153 5.79 -7.18 -16.44
N LYS A 154 6.89 -7.87 -16.10
CA LYS A 154 7.67 -8.69 -17.04
C LYS A 154 7.00 -10.00 -17.41
N GLN A 155 6.21 -10.59 -16.52
CA GLN A 155 5.50 -11.84 -16.83
C GLN A 155 4.45 -11.65 -17.92
N GLY A 156 3.82 -10.47 -18.00
CA GLY A 156 2.92 -10.07 -19.09
C GLY A 156 1.72 -10.99 -19.35
N ARG A 157 1.43 -11.93 -18.44
CA ARG A 157 0.44 -13.00 -18.66
C ARG A 157 -0.99 -12.56 -18.37
N ASP A 158 -1.18 -11.82 -17.29
CA ASP A 158 -2.50 -11.38 -16.84
C ASP A 158 -2.63 -9.86 -16.84
N PHE A 159 -1.50 -9.15 -16.71
CA PHE A 159 -1.47 -7.71 -16.55
C PHE A 159 -0.39 -7.08 -17.42
N VAL A 160 -0.66 -5.86 -17.86
CA VAL A 160 0.31 -4.93 -18.42
C VAL A 160 0.51 -3.79 -17.42
N ALA A 161 1.75 -3.40 -17.17
CA ALA A 161 2.04 -2.19 -16.40
C ALA A 161 1.95 -0.98 -17.31
N LEU A 162 1.12 0.00 -16.94
CA LEU A 162 0.88 1.21 -17.73
C LEU A 162 1.92 2.29 -17.42
N ASN A 163 2.39 2.32 -16.17
CA ASN A 163 3.37 3.26 -15.67
C ASN A 163 4.42 2.50 -14.84
N LEU A 164 5.42 1.92 -15.52
CA LEU A 164 6.67 1.50 -14.88
C LEU A 164 7.59 2.72 -14.83
N PRO A 165 8.18 3.08 -13.68
CA PRO A 165 9.21 4.12 -13.64
C PRO A 165 10.53 3.54 -14.14
N GLU A 166 10.58 3.09 -15.38
CA GLU A 166 11.80 3.20 -16.16
C GLU A 166 11.60 4.49 -16.96
N GLU A 167 12.31 5.57 -16.54
CA GLU A 167 12.40 6.90 -17.19
C GLU A 167 11.49 8.06 -16.72
N VAL A 168 10.89 8.04 -15.53
CA VAL A 168 10.22 9.25 -14.99
C VAL A 168 11.05 9.90 -13.89
N SER A 169 12.05 10.66 -14.33
CA SER A 169 12.47 11.87 -13.62
C SER A 169 11.28 12.83 -13.63
N GLU A 170 10.93 13.32 -12.44
CA GLU A 170 9.87 14.31 -12.17
C GLU A 170 8.42 13.79 -12.18
N ALA A 171 7.92 13.54 -10.96
CA ALA A 171 6.52 13.44 -10.54
C ALA A 171 5.64 12.39 -11.28
N SER A 172 5.58 11.17 -10.72
CA SER A 172 4.65 10.13 -11.14
C SER A 172 3.18 10.53 -10.85
N PRO A 173 2.19 10.25 -11.73
CA PRO A 173 0.77 10.56 -11.50
C PRO A 173 0.14 9.86 -10.28
N ALA A 174 0.80 8.83 -9.72
CA ALA A 174 0.30 8.01 -8.63
C ALA A 174 0.02 8.81 -7.32
N HIS A 175 0.57 10.03 -7.19
CA HIS A 175 0.30 10.93 -6.05
C HIS A 175 -1.14 11.43 -5.98
N SER A 176 -1.88 11.41 -7.08
CA SER A 176 -3.26 11.94 -7.15
C SER A 176 -4.35 10.87 -7.13
N GLN A 177 -3.99 9.59 -7.22
CA GLN A 177 -4.93 8.50 -7.52
C GLN A 177 -5.12 7.49 -6.38
N ALA A 178 -4.39 7.61 -5.26
CA ALA A 178 -4.61 6.82 -4.05
C ALA A 178 -5.21 7.67 -2.92
N PRO A 179 -6.51 8.01 -2.95
CA PRO A 179 -7.13 8.80 -1.88
C PRO A 179 -7.08 8.12 -0.49
N HIS A 180 -6.79 6.82 -0.43
CA HIS A 180 -6.97 6.01 0.80
C HIS A 180 -5.72 5.28 1.31
N ALA A 181 -4.59 5.36 0.59
CA ALA A 181 -3.33 4.77 1.07
C ALA A 181 -2.63 5.78 1.98
N ILE A 182 -2.70 5.54 3.29
CA ILE A 182 -2.26 6.49 4.30
C ILE A 182 -1.00 5.98 5.00
N PHE A 183 -0.08 6.91 5.20
CA PHE A 183 1.22 6.65 5.79
C PHE A 183 1.22 7.27 7.18
N CYS A 184 1.48 6.44 8.17
CA CYS A 184 1.38 6.81 9.57
C CYS A 184 2.73 6.58 10.24
N LEU A 185 3.32 7.61 10.83
CA LEU A 185 4.54 7.51 11.61
C LEU A 185 4.20 7.18 13.08
N GLY A 186 4.84 6.16 13.64
CA GLY A 186 4.68 5.82 15.05
C GLY A 186 5.18 6.93 15.99
N ALA A 187 4.40 7.19 17.06
CA ALA A 187 4.61 8.25 18.05
C ALA A 187 6.06 8.40 18.54
N ASN A 188 6.45 9.67 18.61
CA ASN A 188 7.58 10.18 19.38
C ASN A 188 7.64 9.53 20.77
N GLY A 189 8.56 8.60 20.95
CA GLY A 189 9.11 8.31 22.27
C GLY A 189 10.04 9.46 22.64
N GLY A 190 9.51 10.44 23.37
CA GLY A 190 10.25 11.36 24.24
C GLY A 190 11.46 12.07 23.63
N VAL A 191 11.28 13.37 23.38
CA VAL A 191 12.34 14.36 23.61
C VAL A 191 12.94 14.09 24.99
N ASN A 192 14.19 13.62 25.04
CA ASN A 192 15.06 13.88 26.19
C ASN A 192 16.04 14.97 25.74
N ALA A 193 15.50 16.18 25.62
CA ALA A 193 16.25 17.39 25.81
C ALA A 193 16.31 17.59 27.32
N ASP A 194 17.32 16.99 27.95
CA ASP A 194 17.98 17.47 29.17
C ASP A 194 19.01 16.42 29.61
N ARG A 195 20.22 16.55 29.07
CA ARG A 195 21.54 16.57 29.76
C ARG A 195 22.67 16.32 28.77
#